data_AF-A0A5C3MC18-F1
#
_entry.id   AF-A0A5C3MC18-F1
#
_cell.length_a   1.000
_cell.length_b   1.000
_cell.length_c   1.000
_cell.angle_alpha   90.00
_cell.angle_beta   90.00
_cell.angle_gamma   90.00
#
_symmetry.space_group_name_H-M   'P 1'
#
loop_
_entity.id
_entity.type
_entity.pdbx_description
1 polymer ?
#
loop_
_entity_poly.entity_id
_entity_poly.type
_entity_poly.pdbx_seq_one_letter_code
_entity_poly.pdbx_strand_id
1 'polypeptide(L)'
;MISRPGSPKLSRKQHAVDTLMAAPDKEEVARLAAETQKSMAALYNLHTALLNAVGGTVTHPLIQTFGAGIREFSSQCERMMSFLQQCHGHADDYIALAQYIISQPTADWMDFAQGTIARGRRLLDEAKELKQMHERGRKELLKAQSKIILMLQSKKNMPSRSSVAFERPIISPLRRGYTFPQPHIRSLLEVSHYALYPDGPEALKEGQNALDGISISLDQLYVSWKTYVSHIESISYHGISPQPTVEEVQKTINGWTHYQRVLISAISSISESSNAVLVDPPISKGNEEKNKSTPFWHWRWIFKKGGRLFTKGQV
;
A
#
# COMPACT_ATOMS: atom_id res chain seq x y z
N MET A 1 72.28 21.13 -15.55
CA MET A 1 70.89 21.52 -15.87
C MET A 1 70.08 20.24 -16.06
N ILE A 2 69.28 19.85 -15.07
CA ILE A 2 68.42 18.66 -15.12
C ILE A 2 67.00 19.17 -14.91
N SER A 3 66.24 19.22 -16.00
CA SER A 3 64.83 19.63 -16.00
C SER A 3 63.97 18.51 -15.41
N ARG A 4 63.24 18.80 -14.32
CA ARG A 4 62.25 17.89 -13.76
C ARG A 4 60.98 17.89 -14.62
N PRO A 5 60.40 16.71 -14.92
CA PRO A 5 59.14 16.60 -15.65
C PRO A 5 57.97 17.06 -14.77
N GLY A 6 57.09 17.83 -15.40
CA GLY A 6 55.90 18.41 -14.78
C GLY A 6 54.97 17.34 -14.21
N SER A 7 54.58 17.55 -12.95
CA SER A 7 53.54 16.77 -12.30
C SER A 7 52.22 16.91 -13.09
N PRO A 8 51.52 15.80 -13.38
CA PRO A 8 50.24 15.86 -14.06
C PRO A 8 49.25 16.61 -13.18
N LYS A 9 48.71 17.72 -13.71
CA LYS A 9 47.54 18.40 -13.15
C LYS A 9 46.41 17.37 -13.15
N LEU A 10 46.13 16.80 -11.98
CA LEU A 10 44.89 16.09 -11.70
C LEU A 10 43.75 17.05 -12.04
N SER A 11 43.17 16.81 -13.21
CA SER A 11 41.93 17.43 -13.66
C SER A 11 40.91 17.20 -12.55
N ARG A 12 40.67 18.27 -11.79
CA ARG A 12 39.61 18.43 -10.81
C ARG A 12 38.30 18.13 -11.54
N LYS A 13 37.90 16.85 -11.56
CA LYS A 13 36.57 16.44 -12.00
C LYS A 13 35.59 17.35 -11.28
N GLN A 14 34.72 18.00 -12.05
CA GLN A 14 33.54 18.71 -11.60
C GLN A 14 33.09 18.13 -10.25
N HIS A 15 33.38 18.85 -9.16
CA HIS A 15 32.64 18.61 -7.93
C HIS A 15 31.19 18.86 -8.32
N ALA A 16 30.36 17.82 -8.19
CA ALA A 16 28.92 18.01 -8.22
C ALA A 16 28.64 19.18 -7.29
N VAL A 17 27.95 20.20 -7.82
CA VAL A 17 27.52 21.33 -7.01
C VAL A 17 26.65 20.74 -5.92
N ASP A 18 27.15 20.73 -4.69
CA ASP A 18 26.49 20.13 -3.53
C ASP A 18 25.33 21.07 -3.11
N THR A 19 24.30 21.14 -3.94
CA THR A 19 23.06 21.87 -3.70
C THR A 19 22.17 21.06 -2.74
N LEU A 20 21.21 21.75 -2.10
CA LEU A 20 20.11 21.12 -1.39
C LEU A 20 19.45 20.02 -2.23
N MET A 21 19.08 18.94 -1.59
CA MET A 21 18.60 17.76 -2.28
C MET A 21 17.09 17.81 -2.53
N ALA A 22 16.70 17.40 -3.73
CA ALA A 22 15.31 17.10 -4.03
C ALA A 22 14.76 15.98 -3.13
N ALA A 23 13.46 16.03 -2.89
CA ALA A 23 12.76 14.97 -2.18
C ALA A 23 12.91 13.60 -2.88
N PRO A 24 12.79 12.49 -2.14
CA PRO A 24 12.70 11.15 -2.71
C PRO A 24 11.57 11.04 -3.74
N ASP A 25 11.63 9.98 -4.57
CA ASP A 25 10.67 9.80 -5.64
C ASP A 25 9.23 9.65 -5.10
N LYS A 26 8.39 10.61 -5.45
CA LYS A 26 6.98 10.68 -5.07
C LYS A 26 6.12 9.70 -5.88
N GLU A 27 6.53 9.35 -7.10
CA GLU A 27 5.77 8.45 -7.96
C GLU A 27 5.74 7.06 -7.34
N GLU A 28 6.84 6.65 -6.70
CA GLU A 28 6.94 5.36 -6.02
C GLU A 28 6.10 5.28 -4.74
N VAL A 29 5.90 6.41 -4.04
CA VAL A 29 4.95 6.48 -2.91
C VAL A 29 3.51 6.30 -3.40
N ALA A 30 3.14 6.98 -4.48
CA ALA A 30 1.80 6.87 -5.07
C ALA A 30 1.56 5.46 -5.61
N ARG A 31 2.56 4.88 -6.26
CA ARG A 31 2.53 3.50 -6.77
C ARG A 31 2.39 2.49 -5.65
N LEU A 32 3.15 2.62 -4.56
CA LEU A 32 3.03 1.76 -3.39
C LEU A 32 1.59 1.72 -2.88
N ALA A 33 0.95 2.89 -2.71
CA ALA A 33 -0.44 2.95 -2.26
C ALA A 33 -1.41 2.27 -3.23
N ALA A 34 -1.26 2.52 -4.53
CA ALA A 34 -2.10 1.93 -5.56
C ALA A 34 -1.96 0.39 -5.61
N GLU A 35 -0.73 -0.13 -5.53
CA GLU A 35 -0.49 -1.57 -5.53
C GLU A 35 -0.95 -2.24 -4.22
N THR A 36 -0.82 -1.56 -3.07
CA THR A 36 -1.41 -2.02 -1.81
C THR A 36 -2.93 -2.12 -1.89
N GLN A 37 -3.60 -1.10 -2.46
CA GLN A 37 -5.05 -1.12 -2.65
C GLN A 37 -5.49 -2.26 -3.59
N LYS A 38 -4.79 -2.46 -4.71
CA LYS A 38 -5.05 -3.57 -5.63
C LYS A 38 -4.85 -4.92 -4.95
N SER A 39 -3.78 -5.07 -4.16
CA SER A 39 -3.49 -6.31 -3.44
C SER A 39 -4.57 -6.63 -2.43
N MET A 40 -5.00 -5.64 -1.64
CA MET A 40 -6.10 -5.76 -0.68
C MET A 40 -7.41 -6.22 -1.37
N ALA A 41 -7.79 -5.56 -2.46
CA ALA A 41 -8.99 -5.93 -3.22
C ALA A 41 -8.90 -7.35 -3.79
N ALA A 42 -7.77 -7.71 -4.38
CA ALA A 42 -7.54 -9.03 -4.94
C ALA A 42 -7.54 -10.15 -3.89
N LEU A 43 -6.93 -9.90 -2.72
CA LEU A 43 -6.92 -10.84 -1.59
C LEU A 43 -8.34 -11.05 -1.03
N TYR A 44 -9.14 -9.99 -0.92
CA TYR A 44 -10.55 -10.10 -0.52
C TYR A 44 -11.38 -10.89 -1.53
N ASN A 45 -11.23 -10.59 -2.83
CA ASN A 45 -11.90 -11.32 -3.90
C ASN A 45 -11.50 -12.80 -3.89
N LEU A 46 -10.21 -13.08 -3.71
CA LEU A 46 -9.72 -14.45 -3.60
C LEU A 46 -10.29 -15.15 -2.36
N HIS A 47 -10.36 -14.48 -1.20
CA HIS A 47 -10.96 -15.04 0.01
C HIS A 47 -12.42 -15.44 -0.23
N THR A 48 -13.18 -14.55 -0.85
CA THR A 48 -14.60 -14.76 -1.19
C THR A 48 -14.75 -15.91 -2.18
N ALA A 49 -13.92 -15.97 -3.22
CA ALA A 49 -13.93 -17.08 -4.18
C ALA A 49 -13.61 -18.43 -3.50
N LEU A 50 -12.66 -18.45 -2.57
CA LEU A 50 -12.30 -19.66 -1.82
C LEU A 50 -13.42 -20.10 -0.88
N LEU A 51 -14.07 -19.17 -0.16
CA LEU A 51 -15.22 -19.47 0.67
C LEU A 51 -16.37 -20.04 -0.15
N ASN A 52 -16.67 -19.42 -1.28
CA ASN A 52 -17.65 -19.95 -2.22
C ASN A 52 -17.25 -21.34 -2.72
N ALA A 53 -15.95 -21.60 -2.96
CA ALA A 53 -15.46 -22.91 -3.38
C ALA A 53 -15.73 -24.01 -2.34
N VAL A 54 -15.60 -23.70 -1.04
CA VAL A 54 -15.86 -24.63 0.08
C VAL A 54 -17.29 -24.58 0.62
N GLY A 55 -18.23 -23.97 -0.12
CA GLY A 55 -19.64 -23.89 0.27
C GLY A 55 -19.90 -23.02 1.51
N GLY A 56 -19.06 -22.02 1.76
CA GLY A 56 -19.19 -21.11 2.90
C GLY A 56 -18.58 -21.62 4.22
N THR A 57 -17.87 -22.75 4.18
CA THR A 57 -17.27 -23.37 5.38
C THR A 57 -16.03 -22.60 5.87
N VAL A 58 -16.21 -21.66 6.79
CA VAL A 58 -15.13 -20.84 7.37
C VAL A 58 -14.10 -21.65 8.17
N THR A 59 -14.46 -22.85 8.65
CA THR A 59 -13.58 -23.74 9.42
C THR A 59 -12.64 -24.56 8.55
N HIS A 60 -12.74 -24.46 7.22
CA HIS A 60 -11.86 -25.21 6.32
C HIS A 60 -10.39 -24.77 6.53
N PRO A 61 -9.42 -25.70 6.72
CA PRO A 61 -8.04 -25.36 7.07
C PRO A 61 -7.36 -24.37 6.10
N LEU A 62 -7.66 -24.49 4.80
CA LEU A 62 -7.11 -23.55 3.80
C LEU A 62 -7.68 -22.14 3.95
N ILE A 63 -8.97 -22.01 4.31
CA ILE A 63 -9.61 -20.71 4.56
C ILE A 63 -9.01 -20.05 5.80
N GLN A 64 -8.84 -20.81 6.89
CA GLN A 64 -8.19 -20.31 8.10
C GLN A 64 -6.74 -19.87 7.85
N THR A 65 -5.98 -20.67 7.10
CA THR A 65 -4.61 -20.35 6.71
C THR A 65 -4.55 -19.08 5.85
N PHE A 66 -5.43 -18.98 4.86
CA PHE A 66 -5.49 -17.82 3.98
C PHE A 66 -5.92 -16.55 4.75
N GLY A 67 -6.93 -16.66 5.62
CA GLY A 67 -7.36 -15.57 6.50
C GLY A 67 -6.26 -15.12 7.46
N ALA A 68 -5.40 -16.01 7.95
CA ALA A 68 -4.21 -15.64 8.70
C ALA A 68 -3.21 -14.84 7.85
N GLY A 69 -3.01 -15.23 6.59
CA GLY A 69 -2.20 -14.49 5.62
C GLY A 69 -2.74 -13.07 5.34
N ILE A 70 -4.05 -12.90 5.22
CA ILE A 70 -4.68 -11.58 5.06
C ILE A 70 -4.43 -10.70 6.29
N ARG A 71 -4.57 -11.24 7.50
CA ARG A 71 -4.28 -10.49 8.74
C ARG A 71 -2.82 -10.09 8.83
N GLU A 72 -1.91 -10.98 8.46
CA GLU A 72 -0.48 -10.67 8.37
C GLU A 72 -0.25 -9.53 7.36
N PHE A 73 -0.81 -9.62 6.16
CA PHE A 73 -0.70 -8.54 5.17
C PHE A 73 -1.30 -7.21 5.65
N SER A 74 -2.38 -7.25 6.43
CA SER A 74 -2.96 -6.05 7.05
C SER A 74 -1.99 -5.41 8.06
N SER A 75 -1.33 -6.22 8.89
CA SER A 75 -0.25 -5.75 9.78
C SER A 75 0.91 -5.14 8.98
N GLN A 76 1.26 -5.72 7.83
CA GLN A 76 2.27 -5.13 6.95
C GLN A 76 1.85 -3.76 6.42
N CYS A 77 0.58 -3.58 6.06
CA CYS A 77 0.04 -2.29 5.63
C CYS A 77 0.10 -1.24 6.75
N GLU A 78 -0.15 -1.63 8.00
CA GLU A 78 0.02 -0.73 9.16
C GLU A 78 1.48 -0.28 9.31
N ARG A 79 2.45 -1.18 9.14
CA ARG A 79 3.87 -0.82 9.15
C ARG A 79 4.24 0.09 7.97
N MET A 80 3.71 -0.15 6.78
CA MET A 80 3.90 0.75 5.63
C MET A 80 3.36 2.15 5.93
N MET A 81 2.15 2.26 6.50
CA MET A 81 1.59 3.56 6.90
C MET A 81 2.45 4.27 7.94
N SER A 82 2.94 3.55 8.96
CA SER A 82 3.86 4.08 9.98
C SER A 82 5.14 4.63 9.36
N PHE A 83 5.74 3.90 8.42
CA PHE A 83 6.91 4.37 7.68
C PHE A 83 6.62 5.64 6.89
N LEU A 84 5.51 5.70 6.14
CA LEU A 84 5.13 6.89 5.37
C LEU A 84 4.87 8.11 6.29
N GLN A 85 4.33 7.90 7.48
CA GLN A 85 4.16 8.96 8.49
C GLN A 85 5.51 9.48 8.99
N GLN A 86 6.49 8.59 9.20
CA GLN A 86 7.84 9.01 9.56
C GLN A 86 8.56 9.73 8.41
N CYS A 87 8.36 9.30 7.16
CA CYS A 87 8.82 10.05 5.99
C CYS A 87 8.22 11.46 5.93
N HIS A 88 6.95 11.61 6.32
CA HIS A 88 6.29 12.92 6.38
C HIS A 88 6.94 13.81 7.44
N GLY A 89 7.13 13.29 8.66
CA GLY A 89 7.80 14.03 9.73
C GLY A 89 9.26 14.36 9.40
N HIS A 90 9.94 13.52 8.62
CA HIS A 90 11.27 13.83 8.09
C HIS A 90 11.23 14.96 7.05
N ALA A 91 10.20 14.98 6.19
CA ALA A 91 10.02 16.07 5.24
C ALA A 91 9.79 17.43 5.93
N ASP A 92 9.04 17.45 7.04
CA ASP A 92 8.86 18.65 7.88
C ASP A 92 10.21 19.16 8.40
N ASP A 93 10.99 18.26 9.02
CA ASP A 93 12.32 18.58 9.53
C ASP A 93 13.24 19.11 8.41
N TYR A 94 13.22 18.50 7.22
CA TYR A 94 14.07 18.92 6.11
C TYR A 94 13.67 20.29 5.55
N ILE A 95 12.37 20.58 5.45
CA ILE A 95 11.86 21.90 5.05
C ILE A 95 12.33 22.96 6.05
N ALA A 96 12.20 22.69 7.35
CA ALA A 96 12.68 23.58 8.39
C ALA A 96 14.20 23.78 8.28
N LEU A 97 14.97 22.71 8.10
CA LEU A 97 16.43 22.80 7.89
C LEU A 97 16.77 23.68 6.68
N ALA A 98 16.09 23.51 5.55
CA ALA A 98 16.30 24.31 4.35
C ALA A 98 16.04 25.81 4.59
N GLN A 99 15.02 26.16 5.37
CA GLN A 99 14.74 27.54 5.77
C GLN A 99 15.80 28.10 6.73
N TYR A 100 16.28 27.28 7.66
CA TYR A 100 17.35 27.64 8.60
C TYR A 100 18.67 27.94 7.88
N ILE A 101 19.02 27.16 6.85
CA ILE A 101 20.27 27.33 6.09
C ILE A 101 20.41 28.71 5.45
N ILE A 102 19.30 29.36 5.04
CA ILE A 102 19.36 30.73 4.49
C ILE A 102 19.40 31.79 5.59
N SER A 103 18.75 31.53 6.72
CA SER A 103 18.47 32.56 7.74
C SER A 103 19.48 32.60 8.87
N GLN A 104 20.28 31.55 9.07
CA GLN A 104 21.18 31.40 10.20
C GLN A 104 22.64 31.15 9.76
N PRO A 105 23.64 31.57 10.56
CA PRO A 105 25.04 31.21 10.37
C PRO A 105 25.26 29.69 10.32
N THR A 106 26.29 29.26 9.59
CA THR A 106 26.60 27.83 9.38
C THR A 106 26.73 27.02 10.67
N ALA A 107 27.35 27.59 11.70
CA ALA A 107 27.56 26.90 12.97
C ALA A 107 26.25 26.50 13.67
N ASP A 108 25.16 27.24 13.43
CA ASP A 108 23.92 27.11 14.21
C ASP A 108 22.95 26.06 13.64
N TRP A 109 23.12 25.65 12.37
CA TRP A 109 22.26 24.63 11.75
C TRP A 109 22.90 23.25 11.64
N MET A 110 24.19 23.09 11.96
CA MET A 110 24.91 21.81 11.83
C MET A 110 24.32 20.71 12.71
N ASP A 111 23.98 21.01 13.96
CA ASP A 111 23.35 20.03 14.86
C ASP A 111 21.99 19.56 14.33
N PHE A 112 21.22 20.48 13.73
CA PHE A 112 19.94 20.15 13.12
C PHE A 112 20.12 19.29 11.85
N ALA A 113 21.11 19.61 11.02
CA ALA A 113 21.47 18.79 9.87
C ALA A 113 21.86 17.37 10.30
N GLN A 114 22.67 17.23 11.35
CA GLN A 114 23.08 15.93 11.88
C GLN A 114 21.88 15.11 12.39
N GLY A 115 20.93 15.74 13.08
CA GLY A 115 19.68 15.10 13.49
C GLY A 115 18.84 14.63 12.29
N THR A 116 18.77 15.44 11.25
CA THR A 116 18.07 15.12 9.99
C THR A 116 18.73 13.93 9.28
N ILE A 117 20.07 13.85 9.24
CA ILE A 117 20.81 12.72 8.69
C ILE A 117 20.54 11.44 9.48
N ALA A 118 20.60 11.51 10.80
CA ALA A 118 20.32 10.37 11.67
C ALA A 118 18.88 9.85 11.49
N ARG A 119 17.90 10.74 11.28
CA ARG A 119 16.52 10.35 10.95
C ARG A 119 16.44 9.70 9.56
N GLY A 120 17.10 10.27 8.56
CA GLY A 120 17.18 9.68 7.22
C GLY A 120 17.76 8.27 7.20
N ARG A 121 18.82 8.01 7.97
CA ARG A 121 19.39 6.65 8.14
C ARG A 121 18.40 5.66 8.73
N ARG A 122 17.68 6.06 9.79
CA ARG A 122 16.64 5.21 10.40
C ARG A 122 15.53 4.87 9.40
N LEU A 123 15.08 5.83 8.59
CA LEU A 123 14.10 5.58 7.53
C LEU A 123 14.64 4.62 6.47
N LEU A 124 15.92 4.73 6.11
CA LEU A 124 16.55 3.80 5.18
C LEU A 124 16.56 2.35 5.71
N ASP A 125 16.88 2.18 6.99
CA ASP A 125 16.84 0.87 7.65
C ASP A 125 15.40 0.32 7.71
N GLU A 126 14.43 1.17 8.04
CA GLU A 126 13.01 0.77 8.07
C GLU A 126 12.48 0.39 6.67
N ALA A 127 12.86 1.12 5.62
CA ALA A 127 12.52 0.77 4.24
C ALA A 127 13.07 -0.61 3.85
N LYS A 128 14.30 -0.93 4.29
CA LYS A 128 14.92 -2.25 4.08
C LYS A 128 14.17 -3.34 4.85
N GLU A 129 13.77 -3.09 6.08
CA GLU A 129 12.96 -4.04 6.87
C GLU A 129 11.61 -4.30 6.23
N LEU A 130 10.92 -3.26 5.77
CA LEU A 130 9.62 -3.38 5.09
C LEU A 130 9.72 -4.25 3.84
N LYS A 131 10.74 -4.03 3.01
CA LYS A 131 11.03 -4.88 1.85
C LYS A 131 11.17 -6.35 2.25
N GLN A 132 12.01 -6.65 3.25
CA GLN A 132 12.27 -8.03 3.69
C GLN A 132 11.02 -8.68 4.29
N MET A 133 10.22 -7.93 5.04
CA MET A 133 8.96 -8.38 5.60
C MET A 133 7.95 -8.72 4.49
N HIS A 134 7.77 -7.83 3.52
CA HIS A 134 6.88 -8.04 2.37
C HIS A 134 7.31 -9.26 1.55
N GLU A 135 8.61 -9.40 1.28
CA GLU A 135 9.13 -10.54 0.53
C GLU A 135 8.86 -11.88 1.25
N ARG A 136 9.01 -11.92 2.58
CA ARG A 136 8.66 -13.10 3.38
C ARG A 136 7.16 -13.41 3.30
N GLY A 137 6.30 -12.40 3.51
CA GLY A 137 4.85 -12.55 3.41
C GLY A 137 4.41 -13.08 2.04
N ARG A 138 4.96 -12.51 0.97
CA ARG A 138 4.71 -12.96 -0.41
C ARG A 138 5.11 -14.42 -0.62
N LYS A 139 6.30 -14.84 -0.15
CA LYS A 139 6.76 -16.23 -0.25
C LYS A 139 5.82 -17.20 0.46
N GLU A 140 5.33 -16.86 1.65
CA GLU A 140 4.36 -17.70 2.36
C GLU A 140 3.04 -17.84 1.58
N LEU A 141 2.53 -16.75 0.99
CA LEU A 141 1.34 -16.80 0.15
C LEU A 141 1.53 -17.70 -1.08
N LEU A 142 2.69 -17.61 -1.73
CA LEU A 142 3.04 -18.43 -2.90
C LEU A 142 3.10 -19.93 -2.56
N LYS A 143 3.52 -20.31 -1.35
CA LYS A 143 3.48 -21.73 -0.93
C LYS A 143 2.06 -22.29 -0.89
N ALA A 144 1.06 -21.46 -0.62
CA ALA A 144 -0.35 -21.86 -0.63
C ALA A 144 -0.96 -21.88 -2.04
N GLN A 145 -0.30 -21.31 -3.05
CA GLN A 145 -0.84 -21.07 -4.39
C GLN A 145 -1.34 -22.36 -5.07
N SER A 146 -0.54 -23.43 -5.09
CA SER A 146 -0.95 -24.68 -5.76
C SER A 146 -2.19 -25.29 -5.14
N LYS A 147 -2.33 -25.21 -3.80
CA LYS A 147 -3.52 -25.68 -3.09
C LYS A 147 -4.75 -24.81 -3.40
N ILE A 148 -4.55 -23.49 -3.48
CA ILE A 148 -5.59 -22.53 -3.88
C ILE A 148 -6.08 -22.84 -5.30
N ILE A 149 -5.17 -23.02 -6.25
CA ILE A 149 -5.51 -23.33 -7.66
C ILE A 149 -6.32 -24.63 -7.74
N LEU A 150 -5.84 -25.71 -7.09
CA LEU A 150 -6.54 -26.99 -7.09
C LEU A 150 -7.95 -26.87 -6.50
N MET A 151 -8.12 -26.08 -5.44
CA MET A 151 -9.44 -25.88 -4.82
C MET A 151 -10.38 -25.04 -5.70
N LEU A 152 -9.86 -24.03 -6.41
CA LEU A 152 -10.64 -23.24 -7.34
C LEU A 152 -11.03 -24.05 -8.60
N GLN A 153 -10.18 -24.98 -9.04
CA GLN A 153 -10.43 -25.84 -10.21
C GLN A 153 -11.34 -27.04 -9.92
N SER A 154 -11.34 -27.57 -8.69
CA SER A 154 -12.12 -28.77 -8.35
C SER A 154 -13.64 -28.53 -8.39
N LYS A 155 -14.09 -27.27 -8.39
CA LYS A 155 -15.50 -26.91 -8.51
C LYS A 155 -15.94 -26.79 -9.98
N LYS A 156 -16.24 -27.94 -10.60
CA LYS A 156 -16.91 -28.05 -11.91
C LYS A 156 -18.36 -27.51 -11.93
N ASN A 157 -18.92 -27.16 -10.76
CA ASN A 157 -20.36 -26.88 -10.55
C ASN A 157 -20.67 -25.46 -10.05
N MET A 158 -19.74 -24.50 -10.10
CA MET A 158 -20.16 -23.09 -9.97
C MET A 158 -20.91 -22.68 -11.24
N PRO A 159 -22.01 -21.90 -11.13
CA PRO A 159 -22.63 -21.31 -12.31
C PRO A 159 -21.55 -20.48 -13.01
N SER A 160 -21.09 -20.96 -14.17
CA SER A 160 -20.09 -20.29 -14.97
C SER A 160 -20.53 -18.84 -15.22
N ARG A 161 -19.56 -17.92 -15.26
CA ARG A 161 -19.72 -16.49 -15.65
C ARG A 161 -20.67 -16.28 -16.85
N SER A 162 -20.84 -17.29 -17.71
CA SER A 162 -21.69 -17.32 -18.89
C SER A 162 -23.15 -17.78 -18.68
N SER A 163 -23.51 -18.44 -17.57
CA SER A 163 -24.91 -18.88 -17.32
C SER A 163 -25.75 -17.84 -16.60
N VAL A 164 -25.12 -16.76 -16.10
CA VAL A 164 -25.78 -15.49 -15.83
C VAL A 164 -25.41 -14.52 -16.95
N ALA A 165 -25.62 -14.93 -18.20
CA ALA A 165 -26.45 -14.03 -18.99
C ALA A 165 -27.61 -13.71 -18.04
N PHE A 166 -27.86 -12.43 -17.73
CA PHE A 166 -29.23 -12.04 -17.48
C PHE A 166 -29.96 -12.67 -18.66
N GLU A 167 -30.52 -13.87 -18.48
CA GLU A 167 -31.47 -14.43 -19.39
C GLU A 167 -32.41 -13.26 -19.47
N ARG A 168 -32.41 -12.58 -20.63
CA ARG A 168 -33.51 -11.70 -20.97
C ARG A 168 -34.68 -12.53 -20.50
N PRO A 169 -35.47 -12.07 -19.51
CA PRO A 169 -36.60 -12.87 -19.08
C PRO A 169 -37.25 -13.28 -20.39
N ILE A 170 -37.40 -14.58 -20.63
CA ILE A 170 -38.21 -15.02 -21.74
C ILE A 170 -39.56 -14.48 -21.34
N ILE A 171 -39.84 -13.25 -21.79
CA ILE A 171 -41.04 -12.51 -21.50
C ILE A 171 -42.08 -13.35 -22.23
N SER A 172 -42.70 -14.27 -21.48
CA SER A 172 -44.08 -14.63 -21.75
C SER A 172 -44.80 -13.29 -21.93
N PRO A 173 -45.42 -13.02 -23.09
CA PRO A 173 -45.84 -11.69 -23.48
C PRO A 173 -47.13 -11.29 -22.75
N LEU A 174 -47.17 -11.31 -21.42
CA LEU A 174 -48.39 -11.09 -20.65
C LEU A 174 -48.10 -10.56 -19.24
N ARG A 175 -47.65 -9.30 -19.12
CA ARG A 175 -48.11 -8.33 -18.10
C ARG A 175 -47.49 -6.96 -18.35
N ARG A 176 -48.30 -6.03 -18.88
CA ARG A 176 -48.01 -4.59 -18.96
C ARG A 176 -47.70 -4.08 -17.55
N GLY A 177 -46.53 -3.48 -17.34
CA GLY A 177 -46.26 -2.67 -16.14
C GLY A 177 -44.86 -2.75 -15.55
N TYR A 178 -44.01 -3.70 -15.93
CA TYR A 178 -42.63 -3.75 -15.42
C TYR A 178 -41.70 -2.91 -16.29
N THR A 179 -41.44 -1.68 -15.85
CA THR A 179 -40.29 -0.90 -16.32
C THR A 179 -39.01 -1.66 -16.01
N PHE A 180 -38.18 -1.90 -17.01
CA PHE A 180 -36.83 -2.44 -16.86
C PHE A 180 -36.07 -1.67 -15.76
N PRO A 181 -35.22 -2.32 -14.95
CA PRO A 181 -34.40 -1.61 -13.97
C PRO A 181 -33.60 -0.53 -14.68
N GLN A 182 -33.62 0.68 -14.13
CA GLN A 182 -32.87 1.80 -14.70
C GLN A 182 -31.38 1.42 -14.84
N PRO A 183 -30.63 2.01 -15.80
CA PRO A 183 -29.23 1.64 -16.06
C PRO A 183 -28.33 1.61 -14.82
N HIS A 184 -28.56 2.51 -13.86
CA HIS A 184 -27.83 2.56 -12.60
C HIS A 184 -28.16 1.40 -11.63
N ILE A 185 -29.38 0.87 -11.66
CA ILE A 185 -29.76 -0.31 -10.87
C ILE A 185 -29.10 -1.54 -11.47
N ARG A 186 -29.04 -1.64 -12.79
CA ARG A 186 -28.36 -2.73 -13.48
C ARG A 186 -26.86 -2.75 -13.17
N SER A 187 -26.18 -1.60 -13.24
CA SER A 187 -24.76 -1.51 -12.87
C SER A 187 -24.52 -1.88 -11.41
N LEU A 188 -25.41 -1.47 -10.49
CA LEU A 188 -25.31 -1.84 -9.08
C LEU A 188 -25.48 -3.35 -8.87
N LEU A 189 -26.44 -3.98 -9.55
CA LEU A 189 -26.68 -5.43 -9.48
C LEU A 189 -25.50 -6.23 -10.06
N GLU A 190 -24.94 -5.78 -11.19
CA GLU A 190 -23.75 -6.38 -11.79
C GLU A 190 -22.56 -6.28 -10.82
N VAL A 191 -22.26 -5.09 -10.28
CA VAL A 191 -21.20 -4.89 -9.27
C VAL A 191 -21.41 -5.76 -8.04
N SER A 192 -22.64 -5.82 -7.52
CA SER A 192 -22.98 -6.64 -6.35
C SER A 192 -22.77 -8.13 -6.63
N HIS A 193 -23.18 -8.60 -7.82
CA HIS A 193 -22.98 -9.99 -8.22
C HIS A 193 -21.48 -10.31 -8.37
N TYR A 194 -20.68 -9.44 -8.98
CA TYR A 194 -19.24 -9.62 -9.08
C TYR A 194 -18.55 -9.64 -7.72
N ALA A 195 -19.01 -8.83 -6.77
CA ALA A 195 -18.49 -8.84 -5.40
C ALA A 195 -18.83 -10.13 -4.64
N LEU A 196 -20.00 -10.73 -4.92
CA LEU A 196 -20.44 -11.99 -4.28
C LEU A 196 -19.79 -13.23 -4.90
N TYR A 197 -19.50 -13.21 -6.20
CA TYR A 197 -18.94 -14.34 -6.94
C TYR A 197 -17.72 -13.92 -7.78
N PRO A 198 -16.62 -13.49 -7.14
CA PRO A 198 -15.42 -13.12 -7.85
C PRO A 198 -14.79 -14.33 -8.55
N ASP A 199 -14.14 -14.06 -9.69
CA ASP A 199 -13.36 -15.04 -10.44
C ASP A 199 -12.06 -15.33 -9.67
N GLY A 200 -12.00 -16.50 -9.02
CA GLY A 200 -10.87 -16.88 -8.17
C GLY A 200 -9.52 -16.90 -8.89
N PRO A 201 -9.39 -17.56 -10.07
CA PRO A 201 -8.18 -17.50 -10.86
C PRO A 201 -7.74 -16.08 -11.25
N GLU A 202 -8.68 -15.22 -11.64
CA GLU A 202 -8.39 -13.82 -11.95
C GLU A 202 -7.91 -13.06 -10.70
N ALA A 203 -8.62 -13.18 -9.57
CA ALA A 203 -8.25 -12.56 -8.30
C ALA A 203 -6.88 -13.02 -7.79
N LEU A 204 -6.53 -14.30 -7.97
CA LEU A 204 -5.22 -14.82 -7.62
C LEU A 204 -4.12 -14.16 -8.47
N LYS A 205 -4.33 -14.05 -9.78
CA LYS A 205 -3.38 -13.42 -10.70
C LYS A 205 -3.22 -11.92 -10.39
N GLU A 206 -4.32 -11.21 -10.17
CA GLU A 206 -4.30 -9.79 -9.79
C GLU A 206 -3.56 -9.59 -8.47
N GLY A 207 -3.82 -10.45 -7.48
CA GLY A 207 -3.15 -10.38 -6.18
C GLY A 207 -1.65 -10.58 -6.30
N GLN A 208 -1.19 -11.51 -7.14
CA GLN A 208 0.24 -11.71 -7.39
C GLN A 208 0.89 -10.51 -8.06
N ASN A 209 0.28 -9.99 -9.13
CA ASN A 209 0.78 -8.81 -9.83
C ASN A 209 0.88 -7.61 -8.88
N ALA A 210 -0.12 -7.41 -8.01
CA ALA A 210 -0.13 -6.31 -7.06
C ALA A 210 0.94 -6.49 -5.96
N LEU A 211 1.13 -7.70 -5.43
CA LEU A 211 2.21 -7.98 -4.47
C LEU A 211 3.60 -7.80 -5.08
N ASP A 212 3.77 -8.12 -6.36
CA ASP A 212 5.00 -7.84 -7.10
C ASP A 212 5.19 -6.33 -7.31
N GLY A 213 4.11 -5.61 -7.62
CA GLY A 213 4.08 -4.16 -7.71
C GLY A 213 4.51 -3.47 -6.41
N ILE A 214 4.04 -3.95 -5.25
CA ILE A 214 4.49 -3.49 -3.93
C ILE A 214 5.99 -3.76 -3.75
N SER A 215 6.48 -4.95 -4.13
CA SER A 215 7.90 -5.30 -4.02
C SER A 215 8.78 -4.33 -4.82
N ILE A 216 8.38 -4.04 -6.06
CA ILE A 216 9.06 -3.10 -6.95
C ILE A 216 9.07 -1.70 -6.33
N SER A 217 7.92 -1.23 -5.83
CA SER A 217 7.80 0.12 -5.23
C SER A 217 8.67 0.25 -3.98
N LEU A 218 8.70 -0.76 -3.11
CA LEU A 218 9.56 -0.78 -1.91
C LEU A 218 11.05 -0.79 -2.27
N ASP A 219 11.44 -1.52 -3.33
CA ASP A 219 12.81 -1.52 -3.83
C ASP A 219 13.24 -0.15 -4.32
N GLN A 220 12.38 0.51 -5.11
CA GLN A 220 12.66 1.84 -5.63
C GLN A 220 12.69 2.87 -4.49
N LEU A 221 11.75 2.82 -3.54
CA LEU A 221 11.77 3.67 -2.34
C LEU A 221 13.06 3.50 -1.54
N TYR A 222 13.51 2.26 -1.31
CA TYR A 222 14.77 1.99 -0.63
C TYR A 222 15.97 2.62 -1.39
N VAL A 223 16.02 2.48 -2.71
CA VAL A 223 17.08 3.08 -3.54
C VAL A 223 17.03 4.61 -3.48
N SER A 224 15.85 5.22 -3.54
CA SER A 224 15.67 6.66 -3.42
C SER A 224 16.13 7.17 -2.05
N TRP A 225 15.73 6.51 -0.95
CA TRP A 225 16.19 6.86 0.40
C TRP A 225 17.68 6.66 0.58
N LYS A 226 18.26 5.60 0.00
CA LYS A 226 19.70 5.35 0.04
C LYS A 226 20.48 6.46 -0.65
N THR A 227 20.00 6.87 -1.83
CA THR A 227 20.58 7.97 -2.60
C THR A 227 20.47 9.27 -1.82
N TYR A 228 19.30 9.50 -1.21
CA TYR A 228 19.06 10.64 -0.35
C TYR A 228 20.02 10.74 0.83
N VAL A 229 20.12 9.67 1.62
CA VAL A 229 21.02 9.60 2.78
C VAL A 229 22.47 9.80 2.36
N SER A 230 22.92 9.15 1.28
CA SER A 230 24.29 9.30 0.80
C SER A 230 24.62 10.75 0.39
N HIS A 231 23.66 11.46 -0.19
CA HIS A 231 23.86 12.85 -0.61
C HIS A 231 23.91 13.81 0.57
N ILE A 232 22.98 13.69 1.53
CA ILE A 232 23.00 14.56 2.72
C ILE A 232 24.22 14.30 3.59
N GLU A 233 24.74 13.07 3.62
CA GLU A 233 26.01 12.75 4.28
C GLU A 233 27.17 13.45 3.57
N SER A 234 27.22 13.39 2.24
CA SER A 234 28.24 14.10 1.45
C SER A 234 28.25 15.60 1.78
N ILE A 235 27.07 16.22 1.83
CA ILE A 235 26.90 17.62 2.23
C ILE A 235 27.43 17.84 3.65
N SER A 236 27.14 16.95 4.60
CA SER A 236 27.60 17.10 5.98
C SER A 236 29.12 17.02 6.12
N TYR A 237 29.79 16.20 5.30
CA TYR A 237 31.24 16.04 5.35
C TYR A 237 32.00 17.14 4.60
N HIS A 238 31.43 17.67 3.51
CA HIS A 238 32.10 18.64 2.64
C HIS A 238 31.59 20.07 2.82
N GLY A 239 30.50 20.25 3.56
CA GLY A 239 29.77 21.51 3.65
C GLY A 239 28.96 21.79 2.39
N ILE A 240 28.05 22.76 2.48
CA ILE A 240 27.31 23.27 1.32
C ILE A 240 28.16 24.38 0.69
N SER A 241 28.71 24.15 -0.50
CA SER A 241 29.51 25.14 -1.22
C SER A 241 29.31 25.04 -2.74
N PRO A 242 28.88 26.13 -3.41
CA PRO A 242 28.50 27.44 -2.86
C PRO A 242 27.24 27.38 -1.98
N GLN A 243 27.01 28.43 -1.16
CA GLN A 243 25.75 28.56 -0.43
C GLN A 243 24.56 28.54 -1.40
N PRO A 244 23.46 27.86 -1.04
CA PRO A 244 22.32 27.73 -1.93
C PRO A 244 21.62 29.08 -2.08
N THR A 245 21.16 29.37 -3.29
CA THR A 245 20.36 30.56 -3.58
C THR A 245 18.96 30.44 -2.95
N VAL A 246 18.30 31.59 -2.76
CA VAL A 246 16.91 31.63 -2.25
C VAL A 246 15.98 30.85 -3.17
N GLU A 247 16.18 30.94 -4.48
CA GLU A 247 15.40 30.23 -5.49
C GLU A 247 15.59 28.70 -5.40
N GLU A 248 16.81 28.21 -5.20
CA GLU A 248 17.10 26.78 -5.03
C GLU A 248 16.47 26.22 -3.76
N VAL A 249 16.53 26.98 -2.67
CA VAL A 249 15.88 26.59 -1.42
C VAL A 249 14.36 26.56 -1.58
N GLN A 250 13.77 27.58 -2.20
CA GLN A 250 12.32 27.60 -2.42
C GLN A 250 11.87 26.44 -3.33
N LYS A 251 12.64 26.12 -4.37
CA LYS A 251 12.41 24.94 -5.22
C LYS A 251 12.47 23.66 -4.41
N THR A 252 13.45 23.53 -3.52
CA THR A 252 13.59 22.39 -2.62
C THR A 252 12.39 22.25 -1.69
N ILE A 253 12.03 23.32 -0.98
CA ILE A 253 10.87 23.37 -0.08
C ILE A 253 9.59 22.98 -0.83
N ASN A 254 9.38 23.50 -2.04
CA ASN A 254 8.22 23.16 -2.85
C ASN A 254 8.19 21.67 -3.22
N GLY A 255 9.35 21.09 -3.56
CA GLY A 255 9.50 19.66 -3.83
C GLY A 255 9.13 18.79 -2.63
N TRP A 256 9.66 19.10 -1.45
CA TRP A 256 9.35 18.40 -0.20
C TRP A 256 7.91 18.58 0.25
N THR A 257 7.36 19.79 0.12
CA THR A 257 5.94 20.07 0.42
C THR A 257 5.01 19.24 -0.48
N HIS A 258 5.38 19.07 -1.75
CA HIS A 258 4.61 18.23 -2.65
C HIS A 258 4.75 16.74 -2.29
N TYR A 259 5.95 16.29 -1.93
CA TYR A 259 6.18 14.93 -1.41
C TYR A 259 5.31 14.63 -0.17
N GLN A 260 5.19 15.57 0.77
CA GLN A 260 4.31 15.45 1.94
C GLN A 260 2.84 15.22 1.57
N ARG A 261 2.32 15.97 0.60
CA ARG A 261 0.94 15.77 0.13
C ARG A 261 0.72 14.38 -0.44
N VAL A 262 1.70 13.87 -1.20
CA VAL A 262 1.65 12.51 -1.74
C VAL A 262 1.71 11.47 -0.62
N LEU A 263 2.55 11.66 0.40
CA LEU A 263 2.60 10.79 1.58
C LEU A 263 1.26 10.72 2.31
N ILE A 264 0.63 11.87 2.60
CA ILE A 264 -0.69 11.91 3.26
C ILE A 264 -1.76 11.20 2.42
N SER A 265 -1.77 11.45 1.10
CA SER A 265 -2.70 10.79 0.18
C SER A 265 -2.49 9.28 0.16
N ALA A 266 -1.24 8.82 0.14
CA ALA A 266 -0.89 7.41 0.16
C ALA A 266 -1.31 6.73 1.48
N ILE A 267 -1.04 7.36 2.63
CA ILE A 267 -1.48 6.87 3.95
C ILE A 267 -3.00 6.72 3.99
N SER A 268 -3.73 7.72 3.50
CA SER A 268 -5.20 7.70 3.49
C SER A 268 -5.73 6.56 2.61
N SER A 269 -5.20 6.40 1.40
CA SER A 269 -5.57 5.32 0.47
C SER A 269 -5.29 3.92 1.03
N ILE A 270 -4.12 3.72 1.65
CA ILE A 270 -3.78 2.45 2.30
C ILE A 270 -4.73 2.18 3.50
N SER A 271 -5.04 3.20 4.29
CA SER A 271 -5.95 3.07 5.43
C SER A 271 -7.36 2.67 5.00
N GLU A 272 -7.91 3.32 3.97
CA GLU A 272 -9.24 3.03 3.44
C GLU A 272 -9.34 1.60 2.91
N SER A 273 -8.33 1.14 2.18
CA SER A 273 -8.29 -0.22 1.63
C SER A 273 -8.11 -1.30 2.71
N SER A 274 -7.27 -1.06 3.71
CA SER A 274 -7.08 -1.99 4.83
C SER A 274 -8.37 -2.21 5.63
N ASN A 275 -9.14 -1.15 5.90
CA ASN A 275 -10.42 -1.25 6.60
C ASN A 275 -11.47 -2.07 5.83
N ALA A 276 -11.46 -1.99 4.50
CA ALA A 276 -12.41 -2.72 3.66
C ALA A 276 -12.20 -4.24 3.70
N VAL A 277 -10.95 -4.70 3.81
CA VAL A 277 -10.61 -6.14 3.79
C VAL A 277 -10.87 -6.84 5.12
N LEU A 278 -10.98 -6.09 6.23
CA LEU A 278 -11.33 -6.62 7.55
C LEU A 278 -12.82 -6.97 7.69
N VAL A 279 -13.64 -6.65 6.68
CA VAL A 279 -15.03 -7.07 6.63
C VAL A 279 -15.09 -8.54 6.23
N ASP A 280 -15.75 -9.37 7.04
CA ASP A 280 -15.94 -10.77 6.68
C ASP A 280 -16.72 -10.86 5.35
N PRO A 281 -16.19 -11.61 4.37
CA PRO A 281 -16.88 -11.79 3.10
C PRO A 281 -18.24 -12.47 3.33
N PRO A 282 -19.26 -12.10 2.54
CA PRO A 282 -20.61 -12.61 2.71
C PRO A 282 -20.65 -14.13 2.49
N ILE A 283 -21.10 -14.87 3.51
CA ILE A 283 -21.30 -16.31 3.42
C ILE A 283 -22.59 -16.55 2.63
N SER A 284 -22.46 -16.97 1.36
CA SER A 284 -23.60 -17.49 0.61
C SER A 284 -24.01 -18.82 1.23
N LYS A 285 -25.03 -18.81 2.10
CA LYS A 285 -25.67 -20.05 2.58
C LYS A 285 -26.29 -20.77 1.39
N GLY A 286 -25.55 -21.70 0.79
CA GLY A 286 -26.09 -22.58 -0.24
C GLY A 286 -27.12 -23.54 0.37
N ASN A 287 -28.41 -23.33 0.07
CA ASN A 287 -29.48 -24.33 0.11
C ASN A 287 -29.47 -25.41 1.23
N GLU A 288 -29.26 -25.03 2.49
CA GLU A 288 -29.55 -25.91 3.65
C GLU A 288 -30.76 -25.47 4.50
N GLU A 289 -31.36 -24.30 4.26
CA GLU A 289 -32.53 -23.85 5.02
C GLU A 289 -33.82 -23.88 4.18
N LYS A 290 -34.33 -25.09 3.88
CA LYS A 290 -35.79 -25.29 3.81
C LYS A 290 -36.34 -25.35 5.25
N ASN A 291 -36.34 -24.21 5.95
CA ASN A 291 -37.30 -23.82 6.99
C ASN A 291 -36.69 -22.76 7.92
N LYS A 292 -37.51 -21.72 8.15
CA LYS A 292 -37.36 -20.61 9.10
C LYS A 292 -36.58 -19.40 8.59
N SER A 293 -37.34 -18.56 7.91
CA SER A 293 -37.07 -17.14 7.71
C SER A 293 -36.85 -16.41 9.04
N THR A 294 -35.66 -15.87 9.24
CA THR A 294 -35.46 -14.64 10.02
C THR A 294 -34.54 -13.71 9.25
N PRO A 295 -34.86 -12.40 9.15
CA PRO A 295 -34.09 -11.47 8.34
C PRO A 295 -32.75 -11.14 9.02
N PHE A 296 -31.66 -11.46 8.34
CA PHE A 296 -30.29 -11.24 8.83
C PHE A 296 -29.76 -9.90 8.29
N TRP A 297 -30.05 -8.81 8.98
CA TRP A 297 -29.40 -7.51 8.74
C TRP A 297 -28.98 -6.91 10.09
N HIS A 298 -27.78 -7.28 10.57
CA HIS A 298 -27.11 -6.51 11.60
C HIS A 298 -25.65 -6.28 11.19
N TRP A 299 -25.44 -5.26 10.37
CA TRP A 299 -24.12 -4.65 10.17
C TRP A 299 -23.78 -3.86 11.44
N ARG A 300 -22.88 -4.39 12.27
CA ARG A 300 -22.35 -3.65 13.43
C ARG A 300 -20.99 -3.10 13.07
N TRP A 301 -20.97 -1.84 12.65
CA TRP A 301 -19.74 -1.07 12.51
C TRP A 301 -19.09 -0.92 13.89
N ILE A 302 -17.95 -1.57 14.12
CA ILE A 302 -17.13 -1.33 15.31
C ILE A 302 -16.04 -0.33 14.91
N PHE A 303 -16.31 0.96 15.10
CA PHE A 303 -15.25 1.96 15.15
C PHE A 303 -14.49 1.81 16.47
N LYS A 304 -13.31 1.20 16.41
CA LYS A 304 -12.38 1.21 17.55
C LYS A 304 -11.65 2.56 17.57
N LYS A 305 -12.31 3.61 18.04
CA LYS A 305 -11.62 4.83 18.49
C LYS A 305 -10.83 4.48 19.74
N GLY A 306 -9.55 4.86 19.74
CA GLY A 306 -8.60 4.48 20.78
C GLY A 306 -8.98 4.89 22.20
N GLY A 307 -8.44 4.14 23.16
CA GLY A 307 -8.15 4.65 24.50
C GLY A 307 -8.98 4.07 25.65
N ARG A 308 -8.24 3.34 26.50
CA ARG A 308 -8.49 3.01 27.92
C ARG A 308 -9.38 1.80 28.23
N LEU A 309 -8.69 0.74 28.63
CA LEU A 309 -9.14 -0.25 29.59
C LEU A 309 -9.59 0.45 30.89
N PHE A 310 -10.84 0.24 31.28
CA PHE A 310 -11.25 0.33 32.68
C PHE A 310 -11.92 -0.98 33.06
N THR A 311 -11.27 -1.70 33.96
CA THR A 311 -11.84 -2.78 34.74
C THR A 311 -12.86 -2.20 35.74
N LYS A 312 -14.07 -2.75 35.75
CA LYS A 312 -15.02 -2.74 36.87
C LYS A 312 -15.62 -4.15 36.88
N GLY A 313 -15.50 -4.95 37.92
CA GLY A 313 -15.76 -4.63 39.32
C GLY A 313 -17.15 -5.18 39.62
N GLN A 314 -17.21 -6.48 39.97
CA GLN A 314 -18.44 -7.14 40.42
C GLN A 314 -18.84 -6.59 41.79
N VAL A 315 -20.15 -6.33 41.96
CA VAL A 315 -20.83 -6.48 43.24
C VAL A 315 -21.44 -7.87 43.24
#